data_AF-A0A840PPL9-F1
#
_entry.id   AF-A0A840PPL9-F1
#
_cell.length_a   1.000
_cell.length_b   1.000
_cell.length_c   1.000
_cell.angle_alpha   90.00
_cell.angle_beta   90.00
_cell.angle_gamma   90.00
#
_symmetry.space_group_name_H-M   'P 1'
#
loop_
_entity.id
_entity.type
_entity.pdbx_description
1 polymer ?
#
loop_
_entity_poly.entity_id
_entity_poly.type
_entity_poly.pdbx_seq_one_letter_code
_entity_poly.pdbx_strand_id
1 'polypeptide(L)'
;MSSHIVASRRHAVTSDADRHATQRLRKLDETLLTPEALCRRPGPDPDDWFPIAETADAYDAAYAAATKRCDGCPFTGLAGLCVERARLLPYDPIGVIGGTDPKLRLQLRIGADLQSYGGVAA
;
A
#
# COMPACT_ATOMS: atom_id res chain seq x y z
N MET A 1 -54.09 -12.01 6.72
CA MET A 1 -52.86 -12.21 5.91
C MET A 1 -52.15 -10.88 5.82
N SER A 2 -51.05 -10.69 6.58
CA SER A 2 -50.15 -9.56 6.35
C SER A 2 -48.72 -10.07 6.51
N SER A 3 -48.10 -10.39 5.39
CA SER A 3 -46.69 -10.75 5.31
C SER A 3 -45.92 -9.46 5.00
N HIS A 4 -45.40 -8.79 6.03
CA HIS A 4 -44.37 -7.78 5.82
C HIS A 4 -43.05 -8.51 5.60
N ILE A 5 -42.65 -8.64 4.33
CA ILE A 5 -41.32 -9.08 3.98
C ILE A 5 -40.36 -7.94 4.34
N VAL A 6 -39.55 -8.17 5.38
CA VAL A 6 -38.28 -7.49 5.59
C VAL A 6 -37.31 -8.03 4.55
N ALA A 7 -36.82 -7.19 3.66
CA ALA A 7 -35.62 -7.48 2.87
C ALA A 7 -34.77 -6.21 2.75
N SER A 8 -33.94 -6.04 3.77
CA SER A 8 -32.73 -5.22 3.75
C SER A 8 -31.95 -5.50 2.45
N ARG A 9 -31.74 -4.47 1.62
CA ARG A 9 -30.80 -4.53 0.49
C ARG A 9 -30.05 -3.21 0.38
N ARG A 10 -29.14 -2.97 1.32
CA ARG A 10 -27.90 -2.27 1.00
C ARG A 10 -27.05 -3.19 0.12
N HIS A 11 -27.42 -3.35 -1.14
CA HIS A 11 -26.51 -3.87 -2.14
C HIS A 11 -25.58 -2.72 -2.50
N ALA A 12 -24.49 -2.56 -1.74
CA ALA A 12 -23.33 -1.88 -2.26
C ALA A 12 -22.88 -2.72 -3.47
N VAL A 13 -23.22 -2.25 -4.67
CA VAL A 13 -22.62 -2.73 -5.91
C VAL A 13 -21.17 -2.31 -5.80
N THR A 14 -20.33 -3.15 -5.22
CA THR A 14 -18.88 -3.01 -5.42
C THR A 14 -18.70 -3.14 -6.92
N SER A 15 -18.18 -2.09 -7.55
CA SER A 15 -17.99 -2.11 -8.99
C SER A 15 -17.11 -3.32 -9.33
N ASP A 16 -17.26 -3.90 -10.52
CA ASP A 16 -16.40 -5.03 -10.90
C ASP A 16 -14.91 -4.69 -10.73
N ALA A 17 -14.54 -3.41 -10.95
CA ALA A 17 -13.22 -2.87 -10.71
C ALA A 17 -12.78 -2.98 -9.23
N ASP A 18 -13.63 -2.61 -8.26
CA ASP A 18 -13.33 -2.71 -6.83
C ASP A 18 -13.12 -4.17 -6.40
N ARG A 19 -13.95 -5.07 -6.93
CA ARG A 19 -13.82 -6.51 -6.68
C ARG A 19 -12.52 -7.06 -7.24
N HIS A 20 -12.14 -6.64 -8.45
CA HIS A 20 -10.87 -7.02 -9.08
C HIS A 20 -9.67 -6.46 -8.32
N ALA A 21 -9.71 -5.20 -7.88
CA ALA A 21 -8.66 -4.56 -7.07
C ALA A 21 -8.49 -5.29 -5.73
N THR A 22 -9.58 -5.61 -5.04
CA THR A 22 -9.57 -6.38 -3.79
C THR A 22 -8.97 -7.78 -3.99
N GLN A 23 -9.38 -8.48 -5.06
CA GLN A 23 -8.83 -9.80 -5.36
C GLN A 23 -7.33 -9.73 -5.71
N ARG A 24 -6.91 -8.70 -6.45
CA ARG A 24 -5.51 -8.48 -6.78
C ARG A 24 -4.67 -8.17 -5.55
N LEU A 25 -5.15 -7.31 -4.66
CA LEU A 25 -4.51 -6.99 -3.39
C LEU A 25 -4.28 -8.25 -2.56
N ARG A 26 -5.29 -9.12 -2.42
CA ARG A 26 -5.14 -10.39 -1.71
C ARG A 26 -4.04 -11.28 -2.29
N LYS A 27 -3.98 -11.42 -3.63
CA LYS A 27 -2.93 -12.20 -4.29
C LYS A 27 -1.54 -11.61 -4.07
N LEU A 28 -1.43 -10.28 -4.07
CA LEU A 28 -0.19 -9.58 -3.78
C LEU A 28 0.22 -9.79 -2.32
N ASP A 29 -0.71 -9.72 -1.36
CA ASP A 29 -0.44 -10.01 0.05
C ASP A 29 0.08 -11.45 0.22
N GLU A 30 -0.58 -12.44 -0.39
CA GLU A 30 -0.13 -13.84 -0.36
C GLU A 30 1.31 -14.02 -0.89
N THR A 31 1.71 -13.23 -1.90
CA THR A 31 3.05 -13.28 -2.48
C THR A 31 4.09 -12.52 -1.63
N LEU A 32 3.72 -11.34 -1.14
CA LEU A 32 4.62 -10.41 -0.46
C LEU A 32 4.80 -10.73 1.03
N LEU A 33 3.93 -11.56 1.61
CA LEU A 33 4.07 -12.09 2.97
C LEU A 33 5.03 -13.30 3.05
N THR A 34 5.85 -13.51 2.02
CA THR A 34 6.87 -14.56 1.98
C THR A 34 8.25 -14.01 2.40
N PRO A 35 9.18 -14.88 2.86
CA PRO A 35 10.58 -14.48 3.15
C PRO A 35 11.39 -14.03 1.92
N GLU A 36 10.85 -14.15 0.71
CA GLU A 36 11.47 -13.62 -0.51
C GLU A 36 11.50 -12.08 -0.49
N ALA A 37 10.50 -11.46 0.16
CA ALA A 37 10.52 -10.03 0.44
C ALA A 37 11.57 -9.75 1.53
N LEU A 38 12.58 -8.91 1.23
CA LEU A 38 13.66 -8.62 2.17
C LEU A 38 13.17 -8.12 3.52
N CYS A 39 12.08 -7.36 3.56
CA CYS A 39 11.46 -6.85 4.79
C CYS A 39 10.78 -7.93 5.66
N ARG A 40 10.63 -9.16 5.15
CA ARG A 40 10.07 -10.30 5.87
C ARG A 40 11.11 -11.34 6.25
N ARG A 41 12.37 -11.16 5.82
CA ARG A 41 13.45 -12.06 6.24
C ARG A 41 13.68 -11.92 7.75
N PRO A 42 14.07 -12.99 8.44
CA PRO A 42 14.52 -12.88 9.83
C PRO A 42 15.77 -12.00 9.93
N GLY A 43 15.83 -11.14 10.95
CA GLY A 43 17.05 -10.37 11.30
C GLY A 43 16.89 -8.85 11.20
N PRO A 44 16.48 -8.29 10.05
CA PRO A 44 16.25 -6.86 9.91
C PRO A 44 15.22 -6.30 10.90
N ASP A 45 15.46 -5.08 11.39
CA ASP A 45 14.56 -4.39 12.30
C ASP A 45 13.42 -3.71 11.51
N PRO A 46 12.13 -3.97 11.80
CA PRO A 46 11.01 -3.28 11.16
C PRO A 46 11.16 -1.76 11.08
N ASP A 47 11.78 -1.12 12.07
CA ASP A 47 11.96 0.34 12.12
C ASP A 47 12.94 0.85 11.05
N ASP A 48 13.79 -0.02 10.50
CA ASP A 48 14.73 0.30 9.43
C ASP A 48 14.04 0.75 8.13
N TRP A 49 12.75 0.42 7.96
CA TRP A 49 11.93 0.85 6.83
C TRP A 49 11.09 2.08 7.11
N PHE A 50 11.07 2.57 8.35
CA PHE A 50 10.29 3.74 8.79
C PHE A 50 11.21 4.81 9.41
N PRO A 51 12.13 5.39 8.61
CA PRO A 51 13.04 6.40 9.14
C PRO A 51 12.27 7.63 9.63
N ILE A 52 12.62 8.07 10.85
CA ILE A 52 12.14 9.31 11.44
C ILE A 52 13.17 10.39 11.12
N ALA A 53 12.74 11.43 10.40
CA ALA A 53 13.55 12.60 10.12
C ALA A 53 12.99 13.81 10.85
N GLU A 54 13.76 14.36 11.79
CA GLU A 54 13.35 15.53 12.59
C GLU A 54 13.39 16.83 11.78
N THR A 55 14.10 16.85 10.64
CA THR A 55 14.25 18.00 9.77
C THR A 55 14.09 17.61 8.29
N ALA A 56 13.73 18.58 7.46
CA ALA A 56 13.65 18.38 6.01
C ALA A 56 15.01 17.98 5.39
N ASP A 57 16.11 18.53 5.92
CA ASP A 57 17.47 18.24 5.45
C ASP A 57 17.90 16.80 5.79
N ALA A 58 17.45 16.27 6.94
CA ALA A 58 17.72 14.88 7.33
C ALA A 58 16.85 13.86 6.58
N TYR A 59 15.73 14.30 6.00
CA TYR A 59 14.78 13.43 5.32
C TYR A 59 15.42 12.65 4.18
N ASP A 60 16.08 13.35 3.25
CA ASP A 60 16.58 12.72 2.02
C ASP A 60 17.67 11.69 2.35
N ALA A 61 18.52 11.96 3.32
CA ALA A 61 19.55 11.03 3.78
C ALA A 61 18.95 9.79 4.44
N ALA A 62 17.98 9.97 5.36
CA ALA A 62 17.36 8.88 6.10
C ALA A 62 16.56 7.95 5.16
N TYR A 63 15.77 8.53 4.25
CA TYR A 63 15.00 7.76 3.28
C TYR A 63 15.86 7.15 2.16
N ALA A 64 16.97 7.78 1.77
CA ALA A 64 17.93 7.15 0.84
C ALA A 64 18.56 5.89 1.44
N ALA A 65 18.92 5.92 2.73
CA ALA A 65 19.46 4.74 3.42
C ALA A 65 18.43 3.61 3.51
N ALA A 66 17.19 3.91 3.90
CA ALA A 66 16.11 2.93 3.95
C ALA A 66 15.75 2.37 2.55
N THR A 67 15.78 3.22 1.52
CA THR A 67 15.52 2.82 0.13
C THR A 67 16.52 1.78 -0.38
N LYS A 68 17.82 1.97 -0.11
CA LYS A 68 18.87 1.00 -0.48
C LYS A 68 18.67 -0.38 0.15
N ARG A 69 17.95 -0.50 1.26
CA ARG A 69 17.65 -1.82 1.87
C ARG A 69 16.70 -2.66 1.00
N CYS A 70 16.02 -2.03 0.05
CA CYS A 70 15.21 -2.74 -0.94
C CYS A 70 16.05 -3.27 -2.11
N ASP A 71 17.33 -2.92 -2.22
CA ASP A 71 18.22 -3.41 -3.27
C ASP A 71 18.37 -4.93 -3.17
N GLY A 72 18.18 -5.62 -4.29
CA GLY A 72 18.20 -7.09 -4.34
C GLY A 72 16.89 -7.77 -3.89
N CYS A 73 15.86 -7.03 -3.47
CA CYS A 73 14.53 -7.58 -3.28
C CYS A 73 13.87 -7.84 -4.66
N PRO A 74 13.36 -9.04 -4.94
CA PRO A 74 12.75 -9.36 -6.25
C PRO A 74 11.46 -8.55 -6.54
N PHE A 75 10.89 -7.92 -5.51
CA PHE A 75 9.63 -7.20 -5.59
C PHE A 75 9.80 -5.67 -5.61
N THR A 76 11.04 -5.17 -5.66
CA THR A 76 11.37 -3.74 -5.64
C THR A 76 11.21 -3.06 -7.01
N GLY A 77 11.31 -1.73 -7.01
CA GLY A 77 11.25 -0.90 -8.21
C GLY A 77 9.83 -0.46 -8.58
N LEU A 78 9.72 0.54 -9.45
CA LEU A 78 8.44 1.15 -9.81
C LEU A 78 7.45 0.17 -10.46
N ALA A 79 7.94 -0.85 -11.15
CA ALA A 79 7.13 -1.93 -11.72
C ALA A 79 7.05 -3.18 -10.81
N GLY A 80 7.69 -3.14 -9.64
CA GLY A 80 7.72 -4.24 -8.69
C GLY A 80 6.40 -4.42 -7.93
N LEU A 81 6.19 -5.64 -7.43
CA LEU A 81 4.95 -6.03 -6.75
C LEU A 81 4.69 -5.21 -5.48
N CYS A 82 5.73 -4.75 -4.77
CA CYS A 82 5.57 -3.88 -3.60
C CYS A 82 4.90 -2.55 -3.97
N VAL A 83 5.32 -1.94 -5.08
CA VAL A 83 4.75 -0.67 -5.57
C VAL A 83 3.38 -0.92 -6.20
N GLU A 84 3.18 -2.04 -6.90
CA GLU A 84 1.86 -2.44 -7.38
C GLU A 84 0.84 -2.56 -6.24
N ARG A 85 1.23 -3.21 -5.14
CA ARG A 85 0.41 -3.30 -3.93
C ARG A 85 0.10 -1.91 -3.36
N ALA A 86 1.10 -1.04 -3.28
CA ALA A 86 0.91 0.33 -2.79
C ALA A 86 -0.05 1.16 -3.66
N ARG A 87 -0.13 0.90 -4.96
CA ARG A 87 -1.11 1.55 -5.85
C ARG A 87 -2.56 1.15 -5.55
N LEU A 88 -2.78 -0.03 -4.99
CA LEU A 88 -4.11 -0.55 -4.65
C LEU A 88 -4.54 -0.21 -3.22
N LEU A 89 -3.78 0.60 -2.50
CA LEU A 89 -4.06 1.02 -1.13
C LEU A 89 -4.13 2.55 -1.06
N PRO A 90 -4.75 3.13 -0.02
CA PRO A 90 -4.66 4.56 0.22
C PRO A 90 -3.20 5.00 0.42
N TYR A 91 -2.93 6.26 0.10
CA TYR A 91 -1.59 6.83 0.19
C TYR A 91 -1.05 6.71 1.62
N ASP A 92 0.12 6.10 1.74
CA ASP A 92 0.86 5.95 2.98
C ASP A 92 1.99 7.00 3.06
N PRO A 93 1.90 7.98 3.97
CA PRO A 93 2.89 9.05 4.11
C PRO A 93 4.18 8.62 4.83
N ILE A 94 4.28 7.38 5.31
CA ILE A 94 5.44 6.91 6.07
C ILE A 94 6.15 5.73 5.40
N GLY A 95 7.44 5.60 5.72
CA GLY A 95 8.25 4.43 5.39
C GLY A 95 8.53 4.20 3.91
N VAL A 96 9.37 3.21 3.62
CA VAL A 96 9.81 2.83 2.28
C VAL A 96 9.03 1.62 1.77
N ILE A 97 8.50 1.72 0.54
CA ILE A 97 7.79 0.63 -0.12
C ILE A 97 8.41 0.36 -1.48
N GLY A 98 8.97 -0.84 -1.69
CA GLY A 98 9.53 -1.25 -2.98
C GLY A 98 10.59 -0.28 -3.51
N GLY A 99 11.39 0.30 -2.62
CA GLY A 99 12.41 1.30 -2.97
C GLY A 99 11.86 2.69 -3.30
N THR A 100 10.63 3.01 -2.91
CA THR A 100 10.05 4.35 -3.03
C THR A 100 9.82 4.96 -1.66
N ASP A 101 10.26 6.19 -1.46
CA ASP A 101 9.93 7.00 -0.28
C ASP A 101 8.58 7.73 -0.44
N PRO A 102 8.01 8.32 0.63
CA PRO A 102 6.75 9.06 0.57
C PRO A 102 6.75 10.22 -0.43
N LYS A 103 7.84 11.00 -0.55
CA LYS A 103 7.93 12.12 -1.51
C LYS A 103 7.75 11.61 -2.95
N LEU A 104 8.46 10.55 -3.32
CA LEU A 104 8.38 9.95 -4.64
C LEU A 104 7.00 9.32 -4.88
N ARG A 105 6.41 8.65 -3.88
CA ARG A 105 5.06 8.08 -3.99
C ARG A 105 4.01 9.17 -4.24
N LEU A 106 4.13 10.30 -3.55
CA LEU A 106 3.23 11.44 -3.75
C LEU A 106 3.37 12.02 -5.17
N GLN A 107 4.61 12.23 -5.64
CA GLN A 107 4.88 12.72 -7.00
C GLN A 107 4.32 11.80 -8.08
N LEU A 108 4.42 10.49 -7.89
CA LEU A 108 3.93 9.47 -8.82
C LEU A 108 2.47 9.07 -8.60
N ARG A 109 1.77 9.69 -7.64
CA ARG A 109 0.38 9.37 -7.26
C ARG A 109 0.18 7.89 -6.90
N ILE A 110 1.18 7.26 -6.30
CA ILE A 110 1.08 5.87 -5.82
C ILE A 110 0.21 5.86 -4.56
N GLY A 111 -0.88 5.09 -4.61
CA GLY A 111 -1.87 5.01 -3.54
C GLY A 111 -2.80 6.23 -3.47
N ALA A 112 -2.74 7.12 -4.46
CA ALA A 112 -3.60 8.30 -4.50
C ALA A 112 -5.07 7.96 -4.82
N ASP A 113 -5.41 6.71 -5.15
CA ASP A 113 -6.76 6.32 -5.54
C ASP A 113 -7.08 4.84 -5.31
N LEU A 114 -7.89 4.57 -4.28
CA LEU A 114 -8.92 3.53 -4.36
C LEU A 114 -10.31 4.15 -4.68
N GLN A 115 -10.38 5.48 -4.84
CA GLN A 115 -11.60 6.30 -4.86
C GLN A 115 -12.53 6.07 -3.63
N SER A 116 -13.50 6.96 -3.41
CA SER A 116 -14.90 6.52 -3.21
C SER A 116 -15.31 5.52 -2.10
N TYR A 117 -14.55 5.24 -1.04
CA TYR A 117 -15.07 4.39 0.05
C TYR A 117 -15.83 5.17 1.13
N GLY A 118 -17.08 5.51 0.80
CA GLY A 118 -18.15 5.85 1.75
C GLY A 118 -18.16 7.31 2.17
N GLY A 119 -19.14 8.07 1.69
CA GLY A 119 -19.17 9.52 1.76
C GLY A 119 -19.03 10.12 3.16
N VAL A 120 -18.24 11.20 3.24
CA VAL A 120 -18.63 12.43 3.92
C VAL A 120 -18.10 13.59 3.07
N ALA A 121 -18.94 14.09 2.18
CA ALA A 121 -18.77 15.39 1.55
C ALA A 121 -20.10 16.13 1.69
N ALA A 122 -20.25 16.79 2.85
CA ALA A 122 -21.02 18.00 3.14
C ALA A 122 -21.05 18.18 4.66
#